data_AF-A0AAD6XT43-F1
#
_entry.id   AF-A0AAD6XT43-F1
#
_cell.length_a   1.000
_cell.length_b   1.000
_cell.length_c   1.000
_cell.angle_alpha   90.00
_cell.angle_beta   90.00
_cell.angle_gamma   90.00
#
_symmetry.space_group_name_H-M   'P 1'
#
loop_
_entity.id
_entity.type
_entity.pdbx_description
1 polymer ?
#
loop_
_entity_poly.entity_id
_entity_poly.type
_entity_poly.pdbx_seq_one_letter_code
_entity_poly.pdbx_strand_id
1 'polypeptide(L)'
;MTTLTINCALQLRCDRLMNRKAGPLVLKRVKSDFDSEPPAAEEEWTVDSDVETIQSGPRFFVFRAQIIRPAGAALDVVLKIDPTGACEAACKNEAKVYQEAKILRGNALPFFYGCFQVRIDAAMVTCLAIEHCGEPLQTNFRDLDYAFACKLLRTVAALHACGLTHGDLHPRNVRVMCDTPVLIDLESSESHTCGLRMMVVPGTTRPTAEEYGCAELHSLVWRMGLWATDKLGIDTIMLDKDSVRTVDDLTRWIPGPEQCDPDYRRYLGELAEHLFEELCEERMLTWGTTEVSDHRIRRDLYKSAAPSA
;
A
#
# COMPACT_ATOMS: atom_id res chain seq x y z
N MET A 1 -14.06 -30.41 -5.45
CA MET A 1 -14.33 -28.97 -5.27
C MET A 1 -14.06 -28.52 -3.84
N THR A 2 -13.17 -27.53 -3.62
CA THR A 2 -12.93 -26.97 -2.28
C THR A 2 -14.06 -26.02 -1.85
N THR A 3 -14.51 -26.12 -0.60
CA THR A 3 -15.51 -25.22 0.00
C THR A 3 -14.94 -24.48 1.21
N LEU A 4 -15.51 -23.31 1.51
CA LEU A 4 -15.26 -22.54 2.73
C LEU A 4 -16.58 -22.37 3.47
N THR A 5 -16.67 -22.94 4.68
CA THR A 5 -17.85 -22.92 5.53
C THR A 5 -17.66 -21.89 6.65
N ILE A 6 -18.58 -20.92 6.74
CA ILE A 6 -18.58 -19.87 7.76
C ILE A 6 -19.75 -20.12 8.73
N ASN A 7 -19.42 -20.50 9.98
CA ASN A 7 -20.38 -20.91 11.02
C ASN A 7 -20.48 -19.95 12.21
N CYS A 8 -19.77 -18.82 12.17
CA CYS A 8 -19.47 -18.01 13.35
C CYS A 8 -20.20 -16.65 13.36
N ALA A 9 -19.82 -15.75 14.28
CA ALA A 9 -20.41 -14.41 14.40
C ALA A 9 -20.38 -13.59 13.09
N LEU A 10 -19.43 -13.91 12.20
CA LEU A 10 -19.36 -13.44 10.82
C LEU A 10 -20.68 -13.67 10.07
N GLN A 11 -21.25 -14.86 10.22
CA GLN A 11 -22.51 -15.29 9.62
C GLN A 11 -23.67 -14.41 10.10
N LEU A 12 -23.76 -14.09 11.39
CA LEU A 12 -24.85 -13.27 11.92
C LEU A 12 -24.89 -11.87 11.30
N ARG A 13 -23.72 -11.29 11.01
CA ARG A 13 -23.63 -9.98 10.34
C ARG A 13 -24.05 -10.08 8.88
N CYS A 14 -23.56 -11.10 8.19
CA CYS A 14 -23.97 -11.41 6.82
C CYS A 14 -25.48 -11.66 6.72
N ASP A 15 -26.06 -12.44 7.63
CA ASP A 15 -27.50 -12.80 7.66
C ASP A 15 -28.38 -11.57 7.85
N ARG A 16 -27.98 -10.64 8.73
CA ARG A 16 -28.70 -9.36 8.94
C ARG A 16 -28.73 -8.51 7.67
N LEU A 17 -27.63 -8.44 6.93
CA LEU A 17 -27.55 -7.66 5.69
C LEU A 17 -28.32 -8.31 4.54
N MET A 18 -28.27 -9.63 4.46
CA MET A 18 -28.94 -10.40 3.41
C MET A 18 -30.41 -10.73 3.75
N ASN A 19 -30.92 -10.31 4.91
CA ASN A 19 -32.25 -10.64 5.42
C ASN A 19 -32.57 -12.15 5.34
N ARG A 20 -31.58 -12.98 5.67
CA ARG A 20 -31.62 -14.44 5.51
C ARG A 20 -31.86 -15.14 6.84
N LYS A 21 -32.47 -16.34 6.82
CA LYS A 21 -32.54 -17.22 7.99
C LYS A 21 -31.14 -17.68 8.41
N ALA A 22 -30.90 -17.71 9.72
CA ALA A 22 -29.63 -18.17 10.28
C ALA A 22 -29.31 -19.61 9.83
N GLY A 23 -28.08 -19.83 9.36
CA GLY A 23 -27.55 -21.12 8.92
C GLY A 23 -26.17 -20.97 8.29
N PRO A 24 -25.36 -22.04 8.24
CA PRO A 24 -23.97 -21.98 7.79
C PRO A 24 -23.86 -21.42 6.37
N LEU A 25 -22.88 -20.53 6.15
CA LEU A 25 -22.60 -20.00 4.82
C LEU A 25 -21.50 -20.84 4.15
N VAL A 26 -21.89 -21.68 3.19
CA VAL A 26 -20.97 -22.55 2.45
C VAL A 26 -20.64 -21.92 1.11
N LEU A 27 -19.43 -21.38 0.98
CA LEU A 27 -18.91 -20.81 -0.24
C LEU A 27 -18.10 -21.82 -1.04
N LYS A 28 -18.18 -21.74 -2.36
CA LYS A 28 -17.47 -22.62 -3.29
C LYS A 28 -16.27 -21.89 -3.86
N ARG A 29 -15.09 -22.53 -3.84
CA ARG A 29 -13.89 -21.96 -4.48
C ARG A 29 -14.15 -21.74 -5.96
N VAL A 30 -13.90 -20.53 -6.44
CA VAL A 30 -13.95 -20.17 -7.86
C VAL A 30 -12.73 -20.77 -8.52
N LYS A 31 -12.93 -21.57 -9.57
CA LYS A 31 -11.82 -21.99 -10.44
C LYS A 31 -11.32 -20.76 -11.18
N SER A 32 -10.05 -20.42 -11.02
CA SER A 32 -9.44 -19.45 -11.91
C SER A 32 -8.95 -20.13 -13.16
N ASP A 33 -8.88 -19.38 -14.26
CA ASP A 33 -8.23 -19.82 -15.50
C ASP A 33 -6.72 -20.12 -15.31
N PHE A 34 -6.17 -19.72 -14.16
CA PHE A 34 -4.76 -19.85 -13.77
C PHE A 34 -4.48 -21.01 -12.80
N ASP A 35 -5.51 -21.78 -12.42
CA ASP A 35 -5.36 -23.01 -11.64
C ASP A 35 -5.04 -24.15 -12.61
N SER A 36 -3.77 -24.23 -13.03
CA SER A 36 -3.28 -25.32 -13.91
C SER A 36 -3.23 -26.68 -13.21
N GLU A 37 -3.31 -26.72 -11.88
CA GLU A 37 -3.36 -27.95 -11.12
C GLU A 37 -4.80 -28.27 -10.69
N PRO A 38 -5.31 -29.49 -10.99
CA PRO A 38 -6.59 -29.92 -10.45
C PRO A 38 -6.50 -29.87 -8.91
N PRO A 39 -7.52 -29.35 -8.21
CA PRO A 39 -7.48 -29.27 -6.76
C PRO A 39 -7.23 -30.67 -6.17
N ALA A 40 -6.22 -30.78 -5.32
CA ALA A 40 -5.94 -31.99 -4.56
C ALA A 40 -7.16 -32.31 -3.70
N ALA A 41 -7.91 -33.36 -4.09
CA ALA A 41 -9.13 -33.83 -3.42
C ALA A 41 -10.21 -32.75 -3.14
N GLU A 42 -11.36 -33.21 -2.67
CA GLU A 42 -12.39 -32.34 -2.12
C GLU A 42 -12.00 -31.95 -0.70
N GLU A 43 -11.68 -30.67 -0.49
CA GLU A 43 -11.37 -30.14 0.84
C GLU A 43 -12.51 -29.24 1.35
N GLU A 44 -12.94 -29.50 2.57
CA GLU A 44 -13.89 -28.66 3.29
C GLU A 44 -13.14 -27.81 4.32
N TRP A 45 -13.07 -26.50 4.09
CA TRP A 45 -12.43 -25.56 5.00
C TRP A 45 -13.48 -24.93 5.89
N THR A 46 -13.19 -24.77 7.18
CA THR A 46 -14.12 -24.15 8.13
C THR A 46 -13.47 -22.95 8.81
N VAL A 47 -14.21 -21.85 8.89
CA VAL A 47 -13.79 -20.68 9.67
C VAL A 47 -14.11 -20.93 11.14
N ASP A 48 -13.12 -20.73 12.02
CA ASP A 48 -13.28 -20.83 13.45
C ASP A 48 -14.34 -19.83 13.98
N SER A 49 -14.91 -20.17 15.12
CA SER A 49 -15.85 -19.37 15.89
C SER A 49 -15.30 -18.02 16.32
N ASP A 50 -13.99 -17.92 16.58
CA ASP A 50 -13.33 -16.68 16.99
C ASP A 50 -12.91 -15.85 15.77
N VAL A 51 -13.57 -14.70 15.59
CA VAL A 51 -13.34 -13.78 14.47
C VAL A 51 -13.28 -12.34 14.96
N GLU A 52 -12.28 -11.63 14.47
CA GLU A 52 -12.08 -10.21 14.77
C GLU A 52 -12.53 -9.37 13.58
N THR A 53 -13.33 -8.32 13.81
CA THR A 53 -13.68 -7.38 12.74
C THR A 53 -12.55 -6.36 12.57
N ILE A 54 -11.89 -6.38 11.42
CA ILE A 54 -10.88 -5.38 11.05
C ILE A 54 -11.59 -4.14 10.47
N GLN A 55 -12.53 -4.35 9.56
CA GLN A 55 -13.26 -3.26 8.89
C GLN A 55 -14.70 -3.66 8.60
N SER A 56 -15.61 -2.71 8.80
CA SER A 56 -17.03 -2.85 8.46
C SER A 56 -17.43 -1.67 7.59
N GLY A 57 -17.32 -1.83 6.27
CA GLY A 57 -17.65 -0.82 5.27
C GLY A 57 -18.93 -1.12 4.49
N PRO A 58 -19.43 -0.15 3.70
CA PRO A 58 -20.60 -0.36 2.84
C PRO A 58 -20.31 -1.29 1.66
N ARG A 59 -19.05 -1.38 1.21
CA ARG A 59 -18.62 -2.25 0.10
C ARG A 59 -18.17 -3.62 0.57
N PHE A 60 -17.36 -3.66 1.62
CA PHE A 60 -16.73 -4.87 2.11
C PHE A 60 -16.78 -4.95 3.63
N PHE A 61 -16.82 -6.19 4.10
CA PHE A 61 -16.48 -6.53 5.47
C PHE A 61 -15.14 -7.26 5.48
N VAL A 62 -14.26 -6.86 6.38
CA VAL A 62 -12.92 -7.43 6.51
C VAL A 62 -12.77 -7.98 7.92
N PHE A 63 -12.42 -9.25 8.01
CA PHE A 63 -12.27 -9.96 9.28
C PHE A 63 -10.92 -10.66 9.35
N ARG A 64 -10.35 -10.74 10.54
CA ARG A 64 -9.31 -11.72 10.85
C ARG A 64 -9.97 -12.97 11.39
N ALA A 65 -9.50 -14.14 10.96
CA ALA A 65 -10.05 -15.42 11.40
C ALA A 65 -9.01 -16.53 11.29
N GLN A 66 -9.29 -17.67 11.92
CA GLN A 66 -8.57 -18.91 11.68
C GLN A 66 -9.37 -19.80 10.70
N ILE A 67 -8.72 -20.31 9.65
CA ILE A 67 -9.29 -21.35 8.79
C ILE A 67 -8.72 -22.71 9.20
N ILE A 68 -9.60 -23.64 9.56
CA ILE A 68 -9.30 -25.03 9.86
C ILE A 68 -9.40 -25.85 8.57
N ARG A 69 -8.31 -26.56 8.24
CA ARG A 69 -8.24 -27.48 7.09
C ARG A 69 -8.35 -28.93 7.56
N PRO A 70 -8.92 -29.86 6.76
CA PRO A 70 -9.11 -31.25 7.18
C PRO A 70 -7.82 -32.00 7.57
N ALA A 71 -6.70 -31.67 6.93
CA ALA A 71 -5.42 -32.37 7.09
C ALA A 71 -4.24 -31.44 7.42
N GLY A 72 -4.50 -30.23 7.93
CA GLY A 72 -3.46 -29.21 8.07
C GLY A 72 -3.61 -28.33 9.31
N ALA A 73 -2.53 -27.60 9.60
CA ALA A 73 -2.56 -26.54 10.60
C ALA A 73 -3.59 -25.47 10.22
N ALA A 74 -4.19 -24.88 11.26
CA ALA A 74 -5.00 -23.68 11.14
C ALA A 74 -4.20 -22.56 10.46
N LEU A 75 -4.89 -21.80 9.61
CA LEU A 75 -4.32 -20.67 8.88
C LEU A 75 -4.85 -19.37 9.49
N ASP A 76 -3.96 -18.46 9.88
CA ASP A 76 -4.33 -17.09 10.24
C ASP A 76 -4.59 -16.28 8.96
N VAL A 77 -5.84 -15.89 8.75
CA VAL A 77 -6.30 -15.28 7.50
C VAL A 77 -7.05 -13.99 7.71
N VAL A 78 -7.05 -13.18 6.66
CA VAL A 78 -8.01 -12.10 6.46
C VAL A 78 -9.06 -12.53 5.44
N LEU A 79 -10.32 -12.37 5.82
CA LEU A 79 -11.50 -12.60 4.98
C LEU A 79 -12.07 -11.25 4.55
N LYS A 80 -11.96 -10.92 3.26
CA LYS A 80 -12.63 -9.75 2.64
C LYS A 80 -13.90 -10.24 1.94
N ILE A 81 -15.06 -9.83 2.42
CA ILE A 81 -16.38 -10.29 1.97
C ILE A 81 -17.16 -9.15 1.35
N ASP A 82 -17.61 -9.34 0.11
CA ASP A 82 -18.69 -8.59 -0.51
C ASP A 82 -19.99 -9.38 -0.36
N PRO A 83 -20.88 -9.01 0.59
CA PRO A 83 -22.12 -9.71 0.82
C PRO A 83 -23.23 -9.33 -0.17
N THR A 84 -23.04 -8.26 -0.95
CA THR A 84 -24.07 -7.74 -1.86
C THR A 84 -23.85 -8.19 -3.30
N GLY A 85 -22.62 -8.58 -3.64
CA GLY A 85 -22.19 -8.84 -5.01
C GLY A 85 -21.93 -7.56 -5.83
N ALA A 86 -22.10 -6.38 -5.24
CA ALA A 86 -21.91 -5.10 -5.93
C ALA A 86 -20.45 -4.84 -6.32
N CYS A 87 -19.50 -5.52 -5.66
CA CYS A 87 -18.07 -5.39 -5.85
C CYS A 87 -17.43 -6.70 -6.37
N GLU A 88 -18.21 -7.62 -6.95
CA GLU A 88 -17.70 -8.92 -7.44
C GLU A 88 -16.54 -8.74 -8.42
N ALA A 89 -16.64 -7.78 -9.35
CA ALA A 89 -15.58 -7.51 -10.32
C ALA A 89 -14.27 -7.05 -9.65
N ALA A 90 -14.37 -6.23 -8.62
CA ALA A 90 -13.21 -5.76 -7.85
C ALA A 90 -12.54 -6.93 -7.09
N CYS A 91 -13.32 -7.80 -6.45
CA CYS A 91 -12.79 -9.00 -5.80
C CYS A 91 -12.12 -9.96 -6.80
N LYS A 92 -12.70 -10.13 -7.98
CA LYS A 92 -12.12 -10.97 -9.04
C LYS A 92 -10.83 -10.39 -9.60
N ASN A 93 -10.75 -9.07 -9.76
CA ASN A 93 -9.52 -8.41 -10.18
C ASN A 93 -8.42 -8.61 -9.13
N GLU A 94 -8.71 -8.34 -7.87
CA GLU A 94 -7.76 -8.54 -6.77
C GLU A 94 -7.28 -10.00 -6.68
N ALA A 95 -8.20 -10.97 -6.79
CA ALA A 95 -7.85 -12.40 -6.81
C ALA A 95 -6.91 -12.77 -7.98
N LYS A 96 -7.19 -12.23 -9.17
CA LYS A 96 -6.36 -12.42 -10.37
C LYS A 96 -4.94 -11.89 -10.13
N VAL A 97 -4.81 -10.71 -9.53
CA VAL A 97 -3.50 -10.09 -9.28
C VAL A 97 -2.66 -10.95 -8.34
N TYR A 98 -3.23 -11.44 -7.24
CA TYR A 98 -2.52 -12.38 -6.36
C TYR A 98 -2.12 -13.67 -7.07
N GLN A 99 -2.88 -14.09 -8.10
CA GLN A 99 -2.59 -15.27 -8.92
C GLN A 99 -1.51 -15.03 -9.97
N GLU A 100 -1.41 -13.84 -10.54
CA GLU A 100 -0.38 -13.50 -11.53
C GLU A 100 0.97 -13.25 -10.83
N ALA A 101 0.96 -12.55 -9.70
CA ALA A 101 2.17 -12.21 -8.94
C ALA A 101 2.63 -13.32 -7.96
N LYS A 102 2.60 -14.60 -8.37
CA LYS A 102 2.91 -15.74 -7.45
C LYS A 102 4.31 -15.66 -6.84
N ILE A 103 5.28 -15.13 -7.61
CA ILE A 103 6.67 -14.98 -7.18
C ILE A 103 6.85 -14.00 -6.00
N LEU A 104 5.86 -13.14 -5.75
CA LEU A 104 5.90 -12.12 -4.70
C LEU A 104 5.27 -12.56 -3.38
N ARG A 105 4.59 -13.72 -3.36
CA ARG A 105 3.85 -14.22 -2.19
C ARG A 105 4.78 -14.54 -1.01
N GLY A 106 4.35 -14.18 0.19
CA GLY A 106 5.11 -14.36 1.43
C GLY A 106 6.27 -13.38 1.62
N ASN A 107 6.43 -12.42 0.69
CA ASN A 107 7.45 -11.38 0.78
C ASN A 107 6.86 -9.99 0.54
N ALA A 108 6.42 -9.73 -0.70
CA ALA A 108 5.84 -8.44 -1.08
C ALA A 108 4.30 -8.47 -1.10
N LEU A 109 3.70 -9.65 -1.24
CA LEU A 109 2.26 -9.89 -1.22
C LEU A 109 1.93 -10.99 -0.20
N PRO A 110 0.71 -11.00 0.39
CA PRO A 110 0.24 -12.10 1.23
C PRO A 110 0.15 -13.43 0.46
N PHE A 111 0.20 -14.55 1.16
CA PHE A 111 -0.31 -15.80 0.58
C PHE A 111 -1.80 -15.67 0.25
N PHE A 112 -2.16 -15.99 -1.00
CA PHE A 112 -3.56 -16.02 -1.45
C PHE A 112 -4.11 -17.44 -1.35
N TYR A 113 -5.07 -17.64 -0.46
CA TYR A 113 -5.65 -18.94 -0.21
C TYR A 113 -6.84 -19.26 -1.11
N GLY A 114 -7.52 -18.25 -1.66
CA GLY A 114 -8.55 -18.46 -2.68
C GLY A 114 -9.62 -17.37 -2.72
N CYS A 115 -10.40 -17.40 -3.80
CA CYS A 115 -11.64 -16.65 -3.96
C CYS A 115 -12.81 -17.64 -3.89
N PHE A 116 -13.79 -17.37 -3.04
CA PHE A 116 -14.92 -18.24 -2.77
C PHE A 116 -16.23 -17.49 -3.03
N GLN A 117 -17.20 -18.16 -3.63
CA GLN A 117 -18.46 -17.57 -4.02
C GLN A 117 -19.66 -18.44 -3.67
N VAL A 118 -20.78 -17.79 -3.42
CA VAL A 118 -22.09 -18.44 -3.26
C VAL A 118 -23.19 -17.48 -3.71
N ARG A 119 -24.18 -18.01 -4.42
CA ARG A 119 -25.36 -17.26 -4.79
C ARG A 119 -26.41 -17.37 -3.68
N ILE A 120 -26.83 -16.23 -3.14
CA ILE A 120 -27.92 -16.12 -2.17
C ILE A 120 -28.98 -15.22 -2.82
N ASP A 121 -30.14 -15.79 -3.08
CA ASP A 121 -31.19 -15.15 -3.88
C ASP A 121 -30.63 -14.61 -5.21
N ALA A 122 -30.66 -13.29 -5.42
CA ALA A 122 -30.13 -12.63 -6.61
C ALA A 122 -28.67 -12.16 -6.44
N ALA A 123 -28.11 -12.16 -5.22
CA ALA A 123 -26.78 -11.64 -4.93
C ALA A 123 -25.69 -12.72 -5.04
N MET A 124 -24.54 -12.35 -5.59
CA MET A 124 -23.34 -13.18 -5.59
C MET A 124 -22.43 -12.76 -4.44
N VAL A 125 -22.49 -13.49 -3.32
CA VAL A 125 -21.57 -13.25 -2.21
C VAL A 125 -20.19 -13.73 -2.61
N THR A 126 -19.19 -12.84 -2.51
CA THR A 126 -17.80 -13.14 -2.83
C THR A 126 -16.92 -12.94 -1.61
N CYS A 127 -16.03 -13.89 -1.34
CA CYS A 127 -15.08 -13.86 -0.22
C CYS A 127 -13.67 -14.14 -0.72
N LEU A 128 -12.74 -13.24 -0.44
CA LEU A 128 -11.31 -13.46 -0.61
C LEU A 128 -10.72 -13.91 0.72
N ALA A 129 -9.90 -14.96 0.69
CA ALA A 129 -9.11 -15.42 1.82
C ALA A 129 -7.62 -15.23 1.51
N ILE A 130 -6.96 -14.38 2.29
CA ILE A 130 -5.53 -14.09 2.21
C ILE A 130 -4.86 -14.25 3.57
N GLU A 131 -3.54 -14.38 3.60
CA GLU A 131 -2.74 -14.36 4.82
C GLU A 131 -2.92 -13.06 5.60
N HIS A 132 -2.97 -13.19 6.93
CA HIS A 132 -2.85 -12.04 7.82
C HIS A 132 -1.39 -11.61 7.96
N CYS A 133 -1.01 -10.52 7.29
CA CYS A 133 0.37 -10.03 7.22
C CYS A 133 0.70 -8.94 8.26
N GLY A 134 0.18 -9.05 9.47
CA GLY A 134 0.45 -8.12 10.56
C GLY A 134 -0.33 -6.80 10.48
N GLU A 135 0.20 -5.78 11.15
CA GLU A 135 -0.53 -4.53 11.40
C GLU A 135 -0.47 -3.57 10.20
N PRO A 136 -1.50 -2.73 10.00
CA PRO A 136 -1.43 -1.66 9.00
C PRO A 136 -0.34 -0.66 9.34
N LEU A 137 0.29 -0.09 8.32
CA LEU A 137 1.24 0.99 8.50
C LEU A 137 0.54 2.20 9.14
N GLN A 138 1.00 2.56 10.35
CA GLN A 138 0.36 3.58 11.18
C GLN A 138 0.80 5.02 10.86
N THR A 139 1.90 5.18 10.12
CA THR A 139 2.48 6.48 9.77
C THR A 139 2.20 6.85 8.32
N ASN A 140 2.23 8.15 8.01
CA ASN A 140 2.21 8.58 6.62
C ASN A 140 3.54 8.22 5.94
N PHE A 141 3.53 8.11 4.61
CA PHE A 141 4.75 7.81 3.85
C PHE A 141 5.89 8.80 4.11
N ARG A 142 5.56 10.07 4.40
CA ARG A 142 6.54 11.13 4.67
C ARG A 142 7.28 10.96 6.00
N ASP A 143 6.67 10.24 6.93
CA ASP A 143 7.18 10.06 8.30
C ASP A 143 7.88 8.69 8.46
N LEU A 144 8.11 7.98 7.36
CA LEU A 144 8.80 6.70 7.37
C LEU A 144 10.29 6.90 7.66
N ASP A 145 10.86 6.00 8.44
CA ASP A 145 12.31 5.89 8.49
C ASP A 145 12.84 5.53 7.10
N TYR A 146 14.03 6.05 6.78
CA TYR A 146 14.62 5.92 5.46
C TYR A 146 14.79 4.45 5.02
N ALA A 147 15.10 3.55 5.96
CA ALA A 147 15.31 2.14 5.66
C ALA A 147 14.00 1.46 5.26
N PHE A 148 12.91 1.72 5.98
CA PHE A 148 11.58 1.21 5.65
C PHE A 148 11.03 1.83 4.36
N ALA A 149 11.23 3.13 4.13
CA ALA A 149 10.87 3.78 2.86
C ALA A 149 11.56 3.08 1.66
N CYS A 150 12.84 2.76 1.80
CA CYS A 150 13.58 1.99 0.79
C CYS A 150 13.02 0.57 0.59
N LYS A 151 12.61 -0.11 1.67
CA LYS A 151 11.95 -1.43 1.56
C LYS A 151 10.62 -1.32 0.81
N LEU A 152 9.78 -0.35 1.17
CA LEU A 152 8.48 -0.15 0.52
C LEU A 152 8.63 0.19 -0.96
N LEU A 153 9.57 1.06 -1.31
CA LEU A 153 9.88 1.36 -2.71
C LEU A 153 10.30 0.11 -3.50
N ARG A 154 11.13 -0.76 -2.91
CA ARG A 154 11.53 -2.04 -3.52
C ARG A 154 10.34 -2.99 -3.68
N THR A 155 9.47 -3.08 -2.67
CA THR A 155 8.25 -3.90 -2.72
C THR A 155 7.34 -3.48 -3.87
N VAL A 156 7.10 -2.17 -4.06
CA VAL A 156 6.28 -1.66 -5.17
C VAL A 156 6.99 -1.85 -6.51
N ALA A 157 8.31 -1.63 -6.58
CA ALA A 157 9.09 -1.89 -7.80
C ALA A 157 9.07 -3.37 -8.20
N ALA A 158 9.03 -4.30 -7.24
CA ALA A 158 8.90 -5.73 -7.52
C ALA A 158 7.52 -6.09 -8.10
N LEU A 159 6.46 -5.44 -7.65
CA LEU A 159 5.13 -5.55 -8.26
C LEU A 159 5.16 -5.06 -9.72
N HIS A 160 5.81 -3.92 -9.96
CA HIS A 160 5.97 -3.35 -11.31
C HIS A 160 6.79 -4.26 -12.23
N ALA A 161 7.82 -4.93 -11.70
CA ALA A 161 8.61 -5.90 -12.45
C ALA A 161 7.79 -7.15 -12.85
N CYS A 162 6.71 -7.45 -12.13
CA CYS A 162 5.74 -8.47 -12.53
C CYS A 162 4.70 -7.97 -13.55
N GLY A 163 4.86 -6.74 -14.04
CA GLY A 163 3.97 -6.14 -15.02
C GLY A 163 2.64 -5.65 -14.42
N LEU A 164 2.64 -5.25 -13.15
CA LEU A 164 1.44 -4.81 -12.42
C LEU A 164 1.69 -3.49 -11.68
N THR A 165 0.72 -2.57 -11.71
CA THR A 165 0.65 -1.45 -10.74
C THR A 165 -0.16 -1.85 -9.52
N HIS A 166 -0.08 -1.08 -8.44
CA HIS A 166 -0.98 -1.26 -7.30
C HIS A 166 -2.30 -0.49 -7.46
N GLY A 167 -2.26 0.75 -7.94
CA GLY A 167 -3.42 1.60 -8.27
C GLY A 167 -3.98 2.43 -7.09
N ASP A 168 -3.99 1.90 -5.87
CA ASP A 168 -4.38 2.65 -4.65
C ASP A 168 -3.32 2.56 -3.52
N LEU A 169 -2.09 3.04 -3.76
CA LEU A 169 -1.06 3.03 -2.72
C LEU A 169 -1.37 4.04 -1.61
N HIS A 170 -1.71 3.53 -0.43
CA HIS A 170 -1.95 4.32 0.78
C HIS A 170 -1.39 3.58 1.99
N PRO A 171 -0.97 4.26 3.08
CA PRO A 171 -0.53 3.58 4.30
C PRO A 171 -1.42 2.43 4.77
N ARG A 172 -2.75 2.60 4.76
CA ARG A 172 -3.74 1.55 5.11
C ARG A 172 -3.65 0.26 4.26
N ASN A 173 -3.10 0.36 3.04
CA ASN A 173 -2.94 -0.73 2.08
C ASN A 173 -1.52 -1.33 2.12
N VAL A 174 -0.70 -0.90 3.09
CA VAL A 174 0.61 -1.46 3.40
C VAL A 174 0.55 -2.09 4.79
N ARG A 175 0.92 -3.36 4.89
CA ARG A 175 1.06 -4.09 6.15
C ARG A 175 2.52 -4.21 6.55
N VAL A 176 2.78 -4.27 7.86
CA VAL A 176 4.13 -4.45 8.41
C VAL A 176 4.25 -5.85 8.99
N MET A 177 5.01 -6.70 8.31
CA MET A 177 5.30 -8.07 8.72
C MET A 177 6.80 -8.21 8.96
N CYS A 178 7.22 -8.35 10.22
CA CYS A 178 8.64 -8.46 10.59
C CYS A 178 9.51 -7.35 9.94
N ASP A 179 9.11 -6.08 10.12
CA ASP A 179 9.75 -4.89 9.52
C ASP A 179 9.82 -4.90 7.98
N THR A 180 8.98 -5.69 7.33
CA THR A 180 8.89 -5.79 5.87
C THR A 180 7.51 -5.32 5.39
N PRO A 181 7.45 -4.41 4.42
CA PRO A 181 6.18 -3.96 3.87
C PRO A 181 5.57 -5.01 2.95
N VAL A 182 4.32 -5.35 3.21
CA VAL A 182 3.49 -6.24 2.39
C VAL A 182 2.33 -5.44 1.81
N LEU A 183 2.10 -5.53 0.50
CA LEU A 183 1.02 -4.81 -0.17
C LEU A 183 -0.27 -5.65 -0.14
N ILE A 184 -1.40 -4.98 0.11
CA ILE A 184 -2.74 -5.56 0.11
C ILE A 184 -3.72 -4.66 -0.64
N ASP A 185 -4.96 -5.11 -0.82
CA ASP A 185 -6.04 -4.33 -1.47
C ASP A 185 -5.71 -3.99 -2.93
N LEU A 186 -5.44 -5.04 -3.71
CA LEU A 186 -5.02 -4.94 -5.11
C LEU A 186 -6.21 -4.82 -6.09
N GLU A 187 -7.36 -4.35 -5.63
CA GLU A 187 -8.56 -4.28 -6.46
C GLU A 187 -8.46 -3.26 -7.60
N SER A 188 -7.60 -2.23 -7.43
CA SER A 188 -7.29 -1.22 -8.44
C SER A 188 -6.01 -1.51 -9.23
N SER A 189 -5.43 -2.71 -9.08
CA SER A 189 -4.24 -3.11 -9.82
C SER A 189 -4.56 -3.31 -11.30
N GLU A 190 -3.66 -2.86 -12.16
CA GLU A 190 -3.76 -2.94 -13.61
C GLU A 190 -2.48 -3.50 -14.22
N SER A 191 -2.59 -4.08 -15.42
CA SER A 191 -1.43 -4.47 -16.21
C SER A 191 -0.57 -3.24 -16.54
N HIS A 192 0.74 -3.38 -16.38
CA HIS A 192 1.69 -2.29 -16.42
C HIS A 192 2.95 -2.67 -17.16
N THR A 193 3.44 -1.78 -18.02
CA THR A 193 4.82 -1.85 -18.52
C THR A 193 5.59 -0.74 -17.85
N CYS A 194 6.47 -1.08 -16.90
CA CYS A 194 7.18 -0.10 -16.11
C CYS A 194 8.19 0.66 -16.98
N GLY A 195 7.95 1.95 -17.17
CA GLY A 195 8.81 2.84 -17.93
C GLY A 195 9.92 3.49 -17.09
N LEU A 196 10.18 3.01 -15.86
CA LEU A 196 11.16 3.60 -14.94
C LEU A 196 12.52 3.83 -15.62
N ARG A 197 12.96 5.09 -15.68
CA ARG A 197 14.18 5.49 -16.43
C ARG A 197 15.38 5.79 -15.55
N MET A 198 15.15 6.06 -14.27
CA MET A 198 16.20 6.51 -13.35
C MET A 198 15.98 6.00 -11.94
N MET A 199 17.08 5.92 -11.20
CA MET A 199 17.09 5.55 -9.79
C MET A 199 16.75 6.76 -8.93
N VAL A 200 16.12 6.51 -7.79
CA VAL A 200 15.96 7.53 -6.74
C VAL A 200 17.31 7.79 -6.09
N VAL A 201 17.73 9.06 -6.11
CA VAL A 201 18.86 9.54 -5.32
C VAL A 201 18.28 10.47 -4.25
N PRO A 202 18.38 10.12 -2.96
CA PRO A 202 17.81 10.95 -1.91
C PRO A 202 18.43 12.35 -1.88
N GLY A 203 17.61 13.36 -1.56
CA GLY A 203 18.05 14.75 -1.46
C GLY A 203 18.34 15.44 -2.79
N THR A 204 18.17 14.77 -3.94
CA THR A 204 18.28 15.44 -5.25
C THR A 204 16.97 16.10 -5.65
N THR A 205 17.04 17.05 -6.58
CA THR A 205 15.86 17.67 -7.20
C THR A 205 14.93 16.59 -7.74
N ARG A 206 13.64 16.75 -7.44
CA ARG A 206 12.59 15.88 -7.96
C ARG A 206 12.50 16.00 -9.49
N PRO A 207 12.67 14.89 -10.25
CA PRO A 207 12.39 14.89 -11.69
C PRO A 207 10.89 15.05 -11.94
N THR A 208 10.50 15.45 -13.14
CA THR A 208 9.11 15.35 -13.59
C THR A 208 8.68 13.87 -13.68
N ALA A 209 7.37 13.62 -13.65
CA ALA A 209 6.86 12.25 -13.79
C ALA A 209 7.23 11.63 -15.16
N GLU A 210 7.33 12.45 -16.21
CA GLU A 210 7.76 12.02 -17.55
C GLU A 210 9.24 11.63 -17.58
N GLU A 211 10.12 12.44 -16.98
CA GLU A 211 11.54 12.11 -16.86
C GLU A 211 11.75 10.84 -16.06
N TYR A 212 11.00 10.65 -14.97
CA TYR A 212 11.09 9.46 -14.12
C TYR A 212 10.56 8.20 -14.82
N GLY A 213 9.51 8.35 -15.63
CA GLY A 213 8.97 7.30 -16.52
C GLY A 213 7.95 6.34 -15.88
N CYS A 214 7.62 6.52 -14.60
CA CYS A 214 6.56 5.76 -13.94
C CYS A 214 5.81 6.62 -12.90
N ALA A 215 4.52 6.90 -13.16
CA ALA A 215 3.72 7.80 -12.33
C ALA A 215 3.49 7.30 -10.89
N GLU A 216 3.20 6.01 -10.70
CA GLU A 216 2.94 5.45 -9.37
C GLU A 216 4.20 5.47 -8.50
N LEU A 217 5.34 4.99 -9.03
CA LEU A 217 6.62 5.03 -8.30
C LEU A 217 7.08 6.48 -8.07
N HIS A 218 6.87 7.38 -9.04
CA HIS A 218 7.19 8.81 -8.86
C HIS A 218 6.40 9.42 -7.70
N SER A 219 5.08 9.19 -7.69
CA SER A 219 4.17 9.65 -6.62
C SER A 219 4.57 9.08 -5.26
N LEU A 220 4.91 7.79 -5.21
CA LEU A 220 5.36 7.13 -3.97
C LEU A 220 6.63 7.79 -3.41
N VAL A 221 7.65 7.98 -4.25
CA VAL A 221 8.95 8.56 -3.86
C VAL A 221 8.81 10.00 -3.40
N TRP A 222 7.97 10.79 -4.07
CA TRP A 222 7.60 12.12 -3.60
C TRP A 222 6.92 12.04 -2.24
N ARG A 223 5.89 11.21 -2.07
CA ARG A 223 5.15 11.10 -0.81
C ARG A 223 6.02 10.63 0.37
N MET A 224 7.11 9.92 0.09
CA MET A 224 8.12 9.54 1.08
C MET A 224 9.11 10.66 1.43
N GLY A 225 9.09 11.78 0.71
CA GLY A 225 10.03 12.89 0.92
C GLY A 225 11.48 12.55 0.56
N LEU A 226 11.70 11.55 -0.30
CA LEU A 226 13.06 11.12 -0.65
C LEU A 226 13.79 12.14 -1.54
N TRP A 227 13.07 12.84 -2.40
CA TRP A 227 13.65 13.94 -3.17
C TRP A 227 13.66 15.23 -2.37
N ALA A 228 14.67 16.07 -2.62
CA ALA A 228 14.64 17.43 -2.13
C ALA A 228 13.44 18.17 -2.77
N THR A 229 12.71 18.87 -1.92
CA THR A 229 11.74 19.86 -2.37
C THR A 229 12.50 21.10 -2.80
N ASP A 230 12.26 21.58 -4.01
CA ASP A 230 12.67 22.91 -4.48
C ASP A 230 11.84 24.01 -3.81
N LYS A 231 10.81 23.64 -3.04
CA LYS A 231 9.94 24.56 -2.32
C LYS A 231 10.15 24.50 -0.81
N LEU A 232 10.10 25.66 -0.17
CA LEU A 232 10.02 25.85 1.27
C LEU A 232 8.57 26.16 1.64
N GLY A 233 8.00 25.44 2.62
CA GLY A 233 6.66 25.72 3.12
C GLY A 233 6.72 26.59 4.37
N ILE A 234 6.02 27.73 4.39
CA ILE A 234 5.75 28.54 5.58
C ILE A 234 4.24 28.66 5.71
N ASP A 235 3.68 27.97 6.71
CA ASP A 235 2.23 27.85 6.89
C ASP A 235 1.53 27.38 5.60
N THR A 236 0.73 28.25 4.97
CA THR A 236 -0.01 27.96 3.73
C THR A 236 0.74 28.36 2.47
N ILE A 237 1.94 28.92 2.59
CA ILE A 237 2.71 29.51 1.49
C ILE A 237 3.86 28.59 1.11
N MET A 238 3.97 28.28 -0.19
CA MET A 238 5.07 27.52 -0.77
C MET A 238 5.96 28.46 -1.57
N LEU A 239 7.20 28.66 -1.10
CA LEU A 239 8.20 29.53 -1.73
C LEU A 239 9.21 28.69 -2.48
N ASP A 240 9.74 29.20 -3.58
CA ASP A 240 10.89 28.58 -4.22
C ASP A 240 12.14 28.76 -3.34
N LYS A 241 12.84 27.70 -2.98
CA LYS A 241 14.06 27.76 -2.16
C LYS A 241 15.09 28.71 -2.79
N ASP A 242 15.19 28.76 -4.12
CA ASP A 242 16.13 29.65 -4.81
C ASP A 242 15.70 31.11 -4.80
N SER A 243 14.42 31.40 -4.55
CA SER A 243 13.94 32.77 -4.33
C SER A 243 14.27 33.30 -2.92
N VAL A 244 14.63 32.41 -1.98
CA VAL A 244 14.95 32.75 -0.60
C VAL A 244 16.46 32.95 -0.45
N ARG A 245 16.88 34.20 -0.31
CA ARG A 245 18.29 34.58 -0.10
C ARG A 245 18.55 35.07 1.32
N THR A 246 17.52 35.56 2.00
CA THR A 246 17.57 36.11 3.34
C THR A 246 16.32 35.70 4.13
N VAL A 247 16.37 35.82 5.46
CA VAL A 247 15.18 35.69 6.34
C VAL A 247 14.10 36.70 5.92
N ASP A 248 14.48 37.90 5.48
CA ASP A 248 13.54 38.94 5.02
C ASP A 248 12.72 38.48 3.80
N ASP A 249 13.28 37.64 2.93
CA ASP A 249 12.54 37.10 1.79
C ASP A 249 11.42 36.16 2.24
N LEU A 250 11.56 35.50 3.41
CA LEU A 250 10.53 34.67 4.02
C LEU A 250 9.49 35.52 4.76
N THR A 251 9.95 36.48 5.55
CA THR A 251 9.05 37.30 6.38
C THR A 251 8.17 38.24 5.56
N ARG A 252 8.55 38.59 4.33
CA ARG A 252 7.71 39.34 3.37
C ARG A 252 6.36 38.66 3.06
N TRP A 253 6.28 37.34 3.24
CA TRP A 253 5.06 36.58 2.98
C TRP A 253 4.18 36.41 4.23
N ILE A 254 4.68 36.82 5.41
CA ILE A 254 3.91 36.79 6.65
C ILE A 254 2.88 37.92 6.63
N PRO A 255 1.57 37.64 6.85
CA PRO A 255 0.53 38.66 6.83
C PRO A 255 0.83 39.84 7.76
N GLY A 256 0.43 41.05 7.33
CA GLY A 256 0.59 42.29 8.09
C GLY A 256 -0.01 42.21 9.52
N PRO A 257 0.41 43.06 10.46
CA PRO A 257 -0.14 43.06 11.82
C PRO A 257 -1.65 43.32 11.87
N GLU A 258 -2.22 43.87 10.80
CA GLU A 258 -3.67 44.10 10.66
C GLU A 258 -4.44 42.86 10.17
N GLN A 259 -3.74 41.83 9.71
CA GLN A 259 -4.29 40.62 9.08
C GLN A 259 -4.05 39.35 9.91
N CYS A 260 -3.27 39.44 10.99
CA CYS A 260 -2.79 38.31 11.75
C CYS A 260 -2.59 38.71 13.21
N ASP A 261 -2.98 37.82 14.12
CA ASP A 261 -2.76 37.99 15.56
C ASP A 261 -1.24 38.16 15.88
N PRO A 262 -0.84 39.03 16.82
CA PRO A 262 0.57 39.27 17.13
C PRO A 262 1.35 38.03 17.56
N ASP A 263 0.72 37.09 18.29
CA ASP A 263 1.39 35.87 18.71
C ASP A 263 1.60 34.92 17.53
N TYR A 264 0.61 34.80 16.64
CA TYR A 264 0.75 34.00 15.43
C TYR A 264 1.81 34.60 14.48
N ARG A 265 1.89 35.93 14.36
CA ARG A 265 2.90 36.61 13.56
C ARG A 265 4.32 36.39 14.11
N ARG A 266 4.48 36.42 15.45
CA ARG A 266 5.75 36.11 16.10
C ARG A 266 6.17 34.66 15.83
N TYR A 267 5.26 33.72 15.98
CA TYR A 267 5.49 32.31 15.65
C TYR A 267 5.97 32.13 14.20
N LEU A 268 5.31 32.78 13.23
CA LEU A 268 5.73 32.70 11.82
C LEU A 268 7.12 33.31 11.58
N GLY A 269 7.51 34.35 12.33
CA GLY A 269 8.85 34.93 12.29
C GLY A 269 9.92 33.96 12.79
N GLU A 270 9.69 33.34 13.96
CA GLU A 270 10.59 32.33 14.53
C GLU A 270 10.71 31.10 13.60
N LEU A 271 9.60 30.65 13.01
CA LEU A 271 9.60 29.58 12.02
C LEU A 271 10.39 29.95 10.76
N ALA A 272 10.26 31.18 10.27
CA ALA A 272 11.00 31.66 9.11
C ALA A 272 12.51 31.68 9.36
N GLU A 273 12.95 32.10 10.55
CA GLU A 273 14.38 32.04 10.93
C GLU A 273 14.89 30.60 10.94
N HIS A 274 14.18 29.69 11.60
CA HIS A 274 14.57 28.27 11.67
C HIS A 274 14.64 27.62 10.27
N LEU A 275 13.64 27.85 9.43
CA LEU A 275 13.61 27.34 8.06
C LEU A 275 14.74 27.93 7.19
N PHE A 276 15.11 29.19 7.43
CA PHE A 276 16.25 29.79 6.73
C PHE A 276 17.58 29.20 7.18
N GLU A 277 17.73 28.88 8.46
CA GLU A 277 18.90 28.17 8.99
C GLU A 277 19.02 26.77 8.38
N GLU A 278 17.93 25.99 8.36
CA GLU A 278 17.90 24.68 7.69
C GLU A 278 18.28 24.77 6.21
N LEU A 279 17.75 25.76 5.50
CA LEU A 279 18.14 26.03 4.10
C LEU A 279 19.61 26.37 3.94
N CYS A 280 20.18 27.12 4.89
CA CYS A 280 21.60 27.44 4.89
C CYS A 280 22.45 26.19 5.13
N GLU A 281 22.07 25.33 6.08
CA GLU A 281 22.76 24.07 6.35
C GLU A 281 22.70 23.12 5.15
N GLU A 282 21.53 22.97 4.51
CA GLU A 282 21.35 22.18 3.29
C GLU A 282 22.23 22.72 2.15
N ARG A 283 22.31 24.05 2.00
CA ARG A 283 23.23 24.70 1.05
C ARG A 283 24.69 24.48 1.43
N MET A 284 25.08 24.50 2.70
CA MET A 284 26.47 24.22 3.07
C MET A 284 26.87 22.77 2.81
N LEU A 285 25.98 21.81 3.10
CA LEU A 285 26.22 20.39 2.86
C LEU A 285 26.37 20.08 1.38
N THR A 286 25.53 20.66 0.53
CA THR A 286 25.59 20.47 -0.93
C THR A 286 26.87 21.04 -1.57
N TRP A 287 27.48 22.07 -0.96
CA TRP A 287 28.73 22.67 -1.44
C TRP A 287 29.99 22.00 -0.86
N GLY A 288 29.86 21.23 0.23
CA GLY A 288 30.96 20.49 0.87
C GLY A 288 31.18 19.07 0.35
N THR A 289 30.20 18.47 -0.36
CA THR A 289 30.24 17.04 -0.74
C THR A 289 30.76 16.75 -2.15
N THR A 290 31.54 17.64 -2.77
CA THR A 290 32.21 17.34 -4.06
C THR A 290 33.24 16.19 -3.96
N GLU A 291 33.54 15.66 -2.77
CA GLU A 291 34.40 14.49 -2.57
C GLU A 291 33.87 13.49 -1.51
N VAL A 292 32.72 12.84 -1.70
CA VAL A 292 32.52 11.47 -1.13
C VAL A 292 31.69 10.61 -2.07
N SER A 293 32.40 9.90 -2.93
CA SER A 293 31.91 8.75 -3.69
C SER A 293 31.94 7.48 -2.84
N ASP A 294 30.86 7.09 -2.14
CA ASP A 294 30.54 5.67 -1.93
C ASP A 294 29.11 5.39 -1.39
N HIS A 295 28.10 5.50 -2.27
CA HIS A 295 26.84 4.78 -2.08
C HIS A 295 26.61 3.84 -3.27
N ARG A 296 27.50 2.85 -3.38
CA ARG A 296 27.27 1.66 -4.21
C ARG A 296 26.16 0.79 -3.62
N ILE A 297 24.91 1.14 -3.90
CA ILE A 297 23.91 0.11 -4.22
C ILE A 297 24.02 -0.11 -5.73
N ARG A 298 25.14 -0.69 -6.18
CA ARG A 298 25.34 -1.05 -7.58
C ARG A 298 25.36 -2.57 -7.69
N ARG A 299 24.34 -3.09 -8.39
CA ARG A 299 24.36 -4.25 -9.31
C ARG A 299 23.49 -5.47 -8.98
N ASP A 300 22.98 -5.62 -7.76
CA ASP A 300 22.21 -6.83 -7.40
C ASP A 300 20.69 -6.71 -7.62
N LEU A 301 20.18 -5.48 -7.78
CA LEU A 301 18.72 -5.22 -7.83
C LEU A 301 18.03 -5.61 -9.15
N TYR A 302 18.78 -5.90 -10.23
CA TYR A 302 18.18 -6.13 -11.56
C TYR A 302 18.68 -7.38 -12.28
N LYS A 303 19.60 -8.15 -11.69
CA LYS A 303 20.07 -9.42 -12.30
C LYS A 303 19.19 -10.62 -11.98
N SER A 304 18.30 -10.55 -10.98
CA SER A 304 17.44 -11.67 -10.56
C SER A 304 16.06 -11.70 -11.22
N ALA A 305 15.71 -10.73 -12.07
CA ALA A 305 14.41 -10.64 -12.73
C ALA A 305 14.45 -10.68 -14.27
N ALA A 306 15.62 -10.90 -14.88
CA ALA A 306 15.70 -11.18 -16.31
C ALA A 306 15.37 -12.67 -16.54
N PRO A 307 14.33 -13.02 -17.31
CA PRO A 307 14.19 -14.37 -17.80
C PRO A 307 15.41 -14.68 -18.67
N SER A 308 16.11 -15.77 -18.36
CA SER A 308 17.09 -16.37 -19.26
C SER A 308 16.43 -16.65 -20.60
N ALA A 309 16.85 -15.91 -21.63
CA ALA A 309 16.53 -16.19 -23.02
C ALA A 309 17.16 -17.52 -23.47
#